data_AF-A0A9E4WRK2-F1
#
_entry.id   AF-A0A9E4WRK2-F1
#
_cell.length_a   1.000
_cell.length_b   1.000
_cell.length_c   1.000
_cell.angle_alpha   90.00
_cell.angle_beta   90.00
_cell.angle_gamma   90.00
#
_symmetry.space_group_name_H-M   'P 1'
#
loop_
_entity.id
_entity.type
_entity.pdbx_description
1 polymer ?
#
loop_
_entity_poly.entity_id
_entity_poly.type
_entity_poly.pdbx_seq_one_letter_code
_entity_poly.pdbx_strand_id
1 'polypeptide(L)'
;MREKKTDPELPILLPFQPGIVSNGEFVPPEPTEAHRRIAHVAMERGTEIARKKGIDRRRFLMGMGGMAVTLSAINLIACDQEDEPGAHFETPTGIDDDAVCEMLDGDEFIFDIQTHHVNLSTDPGRGLARLFQPLNPGCSDDDLECFSRYGYLRDIFLESDTTVAVLSDTPSPTDASDPLTFDEMQRSRDIIDTLSSGGASRLLLHSIVVPNVGPLQAQLDMMQARSEMLDVAAWKVYTPYSGDTGGWFLDDEAIGIPLIEKARETGVK
;
A
#
# COMPACT_ATOMS: atom_id res chain seq x y z
N MET A 1 22.22 11.70 12.85
CA MET A 1 22.04 11.95 14.30
C MET A 1 23.16 11.21 15.04
N ARG A 2 23.94 11.85 15.92
CA ARG A 2 25.00 11.16 16.69
C ARG A 2 24.32 10.39 17.84
N GLU A 3 24.30 9.07 17.79
CA GLU A 3 23.85 8.21 18.90
C GLU A 3 24.66 8.54 20.16
N LYS A 4 23.96 8.74 21.29
CA LYS A 4 24.62 8.88 22.58
C LYS A 4 24.90 7.47 23.09
N LYS A 5 26.08 7.25 23.70
CA LYS A 5 26.50 5.97 24.31
C LYS A 5 25.55 5.37 25.37
N THR A 6 24.47 6.09 25.71
CA THR A 6 23.48 5.70 26.71
C THR A 6 22.15 5.26 26.12
N ASP A 7 21.98 5.36 24.80
CA ASP A 7 20.76 4.89 24.14
C ASP A 7 20.75 3.35 24.18
N PRO A 8 19.63 2.70 24.55
CA PRO A 8 19.56 1.24 24.56
C PRO A 8 19.87 0.71 23.16
N GLU A 9 20.75 -0.29 23.07
CA GLU A 9 21.01 -0.96 21.79
C GLU A 9 19.72 -1.60 21.32
N LEU A 10 19.10 -0.99 20.30
CA LEU A 10 17.92 -1.54 19.66
C LEU A 10 18.28 -2.90 19.04
N PRO A 11 17.35 -3.87 18.99
CA PRO A 11 17.60 -5.09 18.25
C PRO A 11 17.95 -4.77 16.80
N ILE A 12 18.81 -5.60 16.21
CA ILE A 12 19.12 -5.54 14.78
C ILE A 12 18.07 -6.39 14.08
N LEU A 13 17.29 -5.74 13.24
CA LEU A 13 16.19 -6.34 12.51
C LEU A 13 16.63 -6.61 11.07
N LEU A 14 16.00 -7.62 10.47
CA LEU A 14 16.01 -7.80 9.02
C LEU A 14 15.12 -6.73 8.37
N PRO A 15 15.30 -6.43 7.07
CA PRO A 15 14.46 -5.47 6.37
C PRO A 15 12.97 -5.85 6.40
N PHE A 16 12.66 -7.15 6.46
CA PHE A 16 11.33 -7.67 6.74
C PHE A 16 11.44 -8.98 7.53
N GLN A 17 10.41 -9.31 8.30
CA GLN A 17 10.34 -10.55 9.05
C GLN A 17 9.78 -11.67 8.16
N PRO A 18 10.50 -12.81 7.97
CA PRO A 18 9.96 -13.94 7.24
C PRO A 18 8.70 -14.51 7.89
N GLY A 19 7.66 -14.70 7.10
CA GLY A 19 6.38 -15.27 7.53
C GLY A 19 5.25 -14.25 7.62
N ILE A 20 4.14 -14.71 8.20
CA ILE A 20 2.94 -13.88 8.34
C ILE A 20 3.18 -12.85 9.44
N VAL A 21 3.07 -11.58 9.08
CA VAL A 21 3.07 -10.44 10.00
C VAL A 21 1.69 -9.81 10.04
N SER A 22 1.34 -9.20 11.17
CA SER A 22 0.05 -8.53 11.32
C SER A 22 0.11 -7.10 10.80
N ASN A 23 -0.97 -6.68 10.13
CA ASN A 23 -1.28 -5.29 9.82
C ASN A 23 -2.05 -4.58 10.95
N GLY A 24 -2.26 -5.24 12.09
CA GLY A 24 -3.07 -4.78 13.21
C GLY A 24 -4.45 -5.43 13.32
N GLU A 25 -4.89 -6.20 12.31
CA GLU A 25 -6.24 -6.78 12.27
C GLU A 25 -6.34 -8.19 12.89
N PHE A 26 -5.22 -8.90 13.01
CA PHE A 26 -5.19 -10.26 13.56
C PHE A 26 -3.90 -10.51 14.35
N VAL A 27 -3.91 -11.51 15.23
CA VAL A 27 -2.68 -11.99 15.90
C VAL A 27 -2.00 -12.97 14.95
N PRO A 28 -0.76 -12.70 14.48
CA PRO A 28 -0.10 -13.58 13.54
C PRO A 28 0.27 -14.91 14.23
N PRO A 29 0.21 -16.04 13.52
CA PRO A 29 0.67 -17.31 14.07
C PRO A 29 2.17 -17.25 14.38
N GLU A 30 2.61 -18.10 15.30
CA GLU A 30 4.03 -18.24 15.62
C GLU A 30 4.85 -18.59 14.35
N PRO A 31 6.04 -17.99 14.16
CA PRO A 31 6.89 -18.30 13.02
C PRO A 31 7.22 -19.80 12.95
N THR A 32 7.09 -20.38 11.76
CA THR A 32 7.46 -21.78 11.50
C THR A 32 8.97 -22.00 11.62
N GLU A 33 9.41 -23.27 11.66
CA GLU A 33 10.84 -23.59 11.62
C GLU A 33 11.52 -23.02 10.37
N ALA A 34 10.86 -23.08 9.21
CA ALA A 34 11.35 -22.49 7.97
C ALA A 34 11.55 -20.97 8.11
N HIS A 35 10.59 -20.23 8.66
CA HIS A 35 10.73 -18.79 8.88
C HIS A 35 11.93 -18.45 9.78
N ARG A 36 12.13 -19.21 10.86
CA ARG A 36 13.27 -19.03 11.78
C ARG A 36 14.60 -19.34 11.09
N ARG A 37 14.66 -20.39 10.28
CA ARG A 37 15.86 -20.74 9.49
C ARG A 37 16.20 -19.65 8.48
N ILE A 38 15.21 -19.14 7.74
CA ILE A 38 15.40 -18.01 6.81
C ILE A 38 15.97 -16.80 7.55
N ALA A 39 15.35 -16.41 8.67
CA ALA A 39 15.79 -15.26 9.44
C ALA A 39 17.23 -15.43 9.96
N HIS A 40 17.56 -16.63 10.42
CA HIS A 40 18.91 -16.97 10.90
C HIS A 40 19.95 -16.86 9.78
N VAL A 41 19.71 -17.51 8.63
CA VAL A 41 20.62 -17.50 7.48
C VAL A 41 20.79 -16.09 6.92
N ALA A 42 19.71 -15.31 6.81
CA ALA A 42 19.76 -13.93 6.37
C ALA A 42 20.62 -13.06 7.30
N MET A 43 20.44 -13.19 8.62
CA MET A 43 21.21 -12.45 9.61
C MET A 43 22.70 -12.82 9.61
N GLU A 44 23.00 -14.11 9.49
CA GLU A 44 24.38 -14.62 9.42
C GLU A 44 25.08 -14.08 8.16
N ARG A 45 24.49 -14.31 6.98
CA ARG A 45 25.06 -13.83 5.71
C ARG A 45 25.19 -12.32 5.67
N GLY A 46 24.20 -11.59 6.17
CA GLY A 46 24.23 -10.13 6.23
C GLY A 46 25.35 -9.63 7.15
N THR A 47 25.58 -10.31 8.28
CA THR A 47 26.71 -10.01 9.18
C THR A 47 28.05 -10.24 8.49
N GLU A 48 28.21 -11.36 7.78
CA GLU A 48 29.45 -11.67 7.08
C GLU A 48 29.77 -10.67 5.97
N ILE A 49 28.75 -10.29 5.19
CA ILE A 49 28.88 -9.33 4.10
C ILE A 49 29.21 -7.95 4.64
N ALA A 50 28.46 -7.46 5.64
CA ALA A 50 28.73 -6.18 6.30
C ALA A 50 30.18 -6.10 6.81
N ARG A 51 30.67 -7.18 7.45
CA ARG A 51 32.06 -7.30 7.91
C ARG A 51 33.07 -7.23 6.76
N LYS A 52 32.82 -7.94 5.65
CA LYS A 52 33.71 -7.93 4.47
C LYS A 52 33.78 -6.55 3.82
N LYS A 53 32.68 -5.79 3.83
CA LYS A 53 32.60 -4.42 3.28
C LYS A 53 33.09 -3.34 4.23
N GLY A 54 33.29 -3.66 5.51
CA GLY A 54 33.62 -2.67 6.54
C GLY A 54 32.47 -1.70 6.84
N ILE A 55 31.23 -2.10 6.59
CA ILE A 55 30.02 -1.30 6.86
C ILE A 55 29.38 -1.82 8.15
N ASP A 56 28.74 -0.91 8.90
CA ASP A 56 27.94 -1.30 10.06
C ASP A 56 26.83 -2.29 9.67
N ARG A 57 26.63 -3.31 10.51
CA ARG A 57 25.66 -4.39 10.25
C ARG A 57 24.22 -3.87 10.16
N ARG A 58 23.81 -2.97 11.05
CA ARG A 58 22.45 -2.40 11.02
C ARG A 58 22.27 -1.61 9.73
N ARG A 59 23.26 -0.78 9.38
CA ARG A 59 23.22 -0.01 8.12
C ARG A 59 23.14 -0.91 6.89
N PHE A 60 23.87 -2.02 6.85
CA PHE A 60 23.81 -2.97 5.74
C PHE A 60 22.43 -3.63 5.64
N LEU A 61 21.89 -4.13 6.76
CA LEU A 61 20.59 -4.82 6.78
C LEU A 61 19.41 -3.89 6.50
N MET A 62 19.53 -2.60 6.80
CA MET A 62 18.51 -1.58 6.46
C MET A 62 18.59 -1.06 5.01
N GLY A 63 19.54 -1.56 4.21
CA GLY A 63 19.69 -1.19 2.79
C GLY A 63 19.35 -2.31 1.82
N MET A 64 19.58 -2.06 0.54
CA MET A 64 19.30 -2.99 -0.56
C MET A 64 20.04 -4.33 -0.42
N GLY A 65 21.29 -4.31 0.08
CA GLY A 65 22.04 -5.53 0.39
C GLY A 65 21.37 -6.40 1.45
N GLY A 66 20.71 -5.80 2.45
CA GLY A 66 19.91 -6.51 3.44
C GLY A 66 18.69 -7.20 2.82
N MET A 67 18.00 -6.51 1.92
CA MET A 67 16.88 -7.04 1.15
C MET A 67 17.32 -8.24 0.31
N ALA A 68 18.35 -8.06 -0.51
CA ALA A 68 18.92 -9.09 -1.37
C ALA A 68 19.33 -10.36 -0.60
N VAL A 69 19.98 -10.20 0.56
CA VAL A 69 20.40 -11.34 1.40
C VAL A 69 19.21 -12.06 2.01
N THR A 70 18.16 -11.33 2.40
CA THR A 70 16.96 -11.92 2.99
C THR A 70 16.15 -12.70 1.95
N LEU A 71 15.96 -12.14 0.76
CA LEU A 71 15.33 -12.84 -0.37
C LEU A 71 16.16 -14.07 -0.80
N SER A 72 17.49 -13.95 -0.84
CA SER A 72 18.38 -15.07 -1.16
C SER A 72 18.25 -16.20 -0.13
N ALA A 73 18.08 -15.86 1.15
CA ALA A 73 17.87 -16.84 2.20
C ALA A 73 16.54 -17.58 2.03
N ILE A 74 15.49 -16.92 1.55
CA ILE A 74 14.21 -17.58 1.22
C ILE A 74 14.44 -18.63 0.13
N ASN A 75 15.09 -18.25 -0.98
CA ASN A 75 15.39 -19.18 -2.07
C ASN A 75 16.17 -20.41 -1.59
N LEU A 76 17.22 -20.20 -0.78
CA LEU A 76 18.05 -21.27 -0.26
C LEU A 76 17.28 -22.27 0.61
N ILE A 77 16.42 -21.77 1.50
CA ILE A 77 15.64 -22.62 2.40
C ILE A 77 14.47 -23.29 1.68
N ALA A 78 13.90 -22.64 0.66
CA ALA A 78 12.87 -23.23 -0.20
C ALA A 78 13.42 -24.41 -1.03
N CYS A 79 14.67 -24.34 -1.50
CA CYS A 79 15.32 -25.45 -2.22
C CYS A 79 15.53 -26.71 -1.37
N ASP A 80 15.57 -26.60 -0.04
CA ASP A 80 15.64 -27.74 0.88
C ASP A 80 14.28 -28.48 1.04
N GLN A 81 13.19 -27.93 0.49
CA GLN A 81 11.84 -28.52 0.56
C GLN A 81 11.57 -29.26 -0.77
N GLU A 82 11.77 -30.58 -0.79
CA GLU A 82 11.82 -31.38 -2.02
C GLU A 82 10.50 -31.49 -2.82
N ASP A 83 9.34 -31.09 -2.26
CA ASP A 83 8.05 -31.55 -2.78
C ASP A 83 7.29 -30.62 -3.73
N GLU A 84 7.50 -29.29 -3.76
CA GLU A 84 7.01 -28.42 -4.86
C GLU A 84 7.82 -27.10 -4.88
N PRO A 85 8.56 -26.78 -5.95
CA PRO A 85 9.24 -25.50 -6.04
C PRO A 85 8.19 -24.40 -6.22
N GLY A 86 7.92 -23.65 -5.15
CA GLY A 86 7.21 -22.39 -5.23
C GLY A 86 7.95 -21.36 -6.10
N ALA A 87 7.45 -20.13 -6.16
CA ALA A 87 8.17 -19.04 -6.81
C ALA A 87 9.54 -18.82 -6.14
N HIS A 88 10.54 -18.43 -6.94
CA HIS A 88 11.84 -18.00 -6.46
C HIS A 88 12.03 -16.51 -6.74
N PHE A 89 12.82 -15.84 -5.92
CA PHE A 89 13.22 -14.47 -6.15
C PHE A 89 14.45 -14.44 -7.06
N GLU A 90 14.50 -13.54 -8.02
CA GLU A 90 15.77 -13.19 -8.66
C GLU A 90 16.57 -12.38 -7.64
N THR A 91 17.74 -12.90 -7.26
CA THR A 91 18.57 -12.28 -6.22
C THR A 91 20.02 -12.24 -6.68
N PRO A 92 20.76 -11.15 -6.43
CA PRO A 92 22.14 -11.05 -6.85
C PRO A 92 22.92 -12.13 -6.10
N THR A 93 23.58 -13.03 -6.82
CA THR A 93 24.37 -14.11 -6.21
C THR A 93 25.71 -13.61 -5.65
N GLY A 94 25.82 -12.32 -5.32
CA GLY A 94 27.09 -11.63 -5.11
C GLY A 94 27.08 -10.63 -3.95
N ILE A 95 28.30 -10.26 -3.54
CA ILE A 95 28.59 -9.26 -2.51
C ILE A 95 28.75 -7.87 -3.17
N ASP A 96 28.48 -7.72 -4.46
CA ASP A 96 28.70 -6.46 -5.16
C ASP A 96 27.51 -5.52 -4.96
N ASP A 97 27.74 -4.33 -4.38
CA ASP A 97 26.65 -3.36 -4.18
C ASP A 97 26.13 -2.86 -5.53
N ASP A 98 27.00 -2.72 -6.53
CA ASP A 98 26.59 -2.19 -7.84
C ASP A 98 25.69 -3.19 -8.57
N ALA A 99 26.00 -4.49 -8.49
CA ALA A 99 25.15 -5.54 -9.05
C ALA A 99 23.83 -5.72 -8.26
N VAL A 100 23.85 -5.48 -6.95
CA VAL A 100 22.63 -5.47 -6.13
C VAL A 100 21.76 -4.28 -6.47
N CYS A 101 22.34 -3.11 -6.64
CA CYS A 101 21.65 -1.91 -7.09
C CYS A 101 21.11 -2.11 -8.50
N GLU A 102 21.92 -2.49 -9.50
CA GLU A 102 21.47 -2.68 -10.88
C GLU A 102 20.34 -3.70 -11.02
N MET A 103 20.33 -4.77 -10.21
CA MET A 103 19.26 -5.77 -10.26
C MET A 103 17.99 -5.34 -9.52
N LEU A 104 18.08 -4.40 -8.59
CA LEU A 104 16.94 -3.92 -7.80
C LEU A 104 16.48 -2.50 -8.20
N ASP A 105 17.28 -1.78 -8.98
CA ASP A 105 17.02 -0.52 -9.65
C ASP A 105 16.39 -0.88 -11.01
N GLY A 106 15.17 -1.38 -10.94
CA GLY A 106 14.43 -1.87 -12.11
C GLY A 106 13.49 -0.83 -12.69
N ASP A 107 13.11 -1.05 -13.94
CA ASP A 107 12.03 -0.31 -14.62
C ASP A 107 10.68 -1.04 -14.46
N GLU A 108 10.42 -1.64 -13.29
CA GLU A 108 9.20 -2.40 -13.09
C GLU A 108 7.95 -1.53 -13.28
N PHE A 109 6.93 -2.13 -13.89
CA PHE A 109 5.62 -1.54 -13.88
C PHE A 109 4.98 -1.73 -12.50
N ILE A 110 4.95 -0.66 -11.71
CA ILE A 110 4.30 -0.65 -10.39
C ILE A 110 2.91 -0.04 -10.54
N PHE A 111 1.88 -0.86 -10.29
CA PHE A 111 0.50 -0.42 -10.24
C PHE A 111 -0.02 -0.44 -8.80
N ASP A 112 -0.09 0.74 -8.17
CA ASP A 112 -0.62 0.88 -6.82
C ASP A 112 -2.15 1.03 -6.87
N ILE A 113 -2.85 -0.04 -6.50
CA ILE A 113 -4.32 -0.11 -6.61
C ILE A 113 -5.05 0.58 -5.46
N GLN A 114 -4.34 1.14 -4.47
CA GLN A 114 -4.98 1.71 -3.29
C GLN A 114 -4.19 2.86 -2.67
N THR A 115 -4.44 4.06 -3.18
CA THR A 115 -3.84 5.29 -2.66
C THR A 115 -4.89 6.30 -2.22
N HIS A 116 -4.54 7.19 -1.29
CA HIS A 116 -5.46 8.18 -0.73
C HIS A 116 -4.76 9.52 -0.49
N HIS A 117 -5.52 10.60 -0.61
CA HIS A 117 -5.20 11.90 -0.02
C HIS A 117 -6.51 12.51 0.50
N VAL A 118 -6.46 13.69 1.12
CA VAL A 118 -7.68 14.36 1.58
C VAL A 118 -7.78 15.78 1.04
N ASN A 119 -8.99 16.35 1.11
CA ASN A 119 -9.20 17.79 0.92
C ASN A 119 -9.09 18.53 2.26
N LEU A 120 -7.89 19.05 2.55
CA LEU A 120 -7.60 19.82 3.77
C LEU A 120 -8.35 21.15 3.88
N SER A 121 -9.07 21.58 2.82
CA SER A 121 -9.95 22.75 2.89
C SER A 121 -11.27 22.45 3.60
N THR A 122 -11.60 21.16 3.76
CA THR A 122 -12.86 20.68 4.34
C THR A 122 -12.65 20.11 5.74
N ASP A 123 -13.70 20.15 6.57
CA ASP A 123 -13.65 19.57 7.90
C ASP A 123 -13.57 18.03 7.90
N PRO A 124 -14.29 17.29 7.02
CA PRO A 124 -14.10 15.84 6.87
C PRO A 124 -12.66 15.47 6.48
N GLY A 125 -12.07 16.18 5.50
CA GLY A 125 -10.69 15.95 5.09
C GLY A 125 -9.68 16.19 6.21
N ARG A 126 -9.79 17.32 6.94
CA ARG A 126 -8.93 17.59 8.10
C ARG A 126 -9.12 16.58 9.23
N GLY A 127 -10.35 16.14 9.45
CA GLY A 127 -10.67 15.10 10.44
C GLY A 127 -9.98 13.79 10.12
N LEU A 128 -10.07 13.33 8.87
CA LEU A 128 -9.43 12.09 8.43
C LEU A 128 -7.89 12.19 8.48
N ALA A 129 -7.31 13.30 8.01
CA ALA A 129 -5.87 13.52 8.11
C ALA A 129 -5.37 13.39 9.56
N ARG A 130 -6.04 14.02 10.53
CA ARG A 130 -5.68 13.91 11.95
C ARG A 130 -5.81 12.50 12.51
N LEU A 131 -6.76 11.71 12.02
CA LEU A 131 -6.92 10.31 12.43
C LEU A 131 -5.71 9.45 12.02
N PHE A 132 -5.19 9.68 10.82
CA PHE A 132 -4.06 8.92 10.25
C PHE A 132 -2.68 9.52 10.54
N GLN A 133 -2.62 10.77 10.96
CA GLN A 133 -1.39 11.50 11.24
C GLN A 133 -0.43 10.77 12.22
N PRO A 134 -0.89 10.15 13.32
CA PRO A 134 -0.01 9.36 14.20
C PRO A 134 0.62 8.12 13.54
N LEU A 135 0.06 7.65 12.42
CA LEU A 135 0.59 6.51 11.67
C LEU A 135 1.59 6.93 10.59
N ASN A 136 1.76 8.24 10.37
CA ASN A 136 2.68 8.78 9.37
C ASN A 136 3.86 9.51 10.06
N PRO A 137 4.94 8.79 10.42
CA PRO A 137 6.08 9.38 11.14
C PRO A 137 6.87 10.41 10.32
N GLY A 138 6.65 10.48 8.99
CA GLY A 138 7.25 11.50 8.11
C GLY A 138 6.43 12.79 8.04
N CYS A 139 5.24 12.81 8.65
CA CYS A 139 4.36 13.97 8.68
C CYS A 139 4.42 14.67 10.04
N SER A 140 4.57 15.99 10.03
CA SER A 140 4.67 16.77 11.26
C SER A 140 3.31 16.94 11.94
N ASP A 141 3.29 16.98 13.27
CA ASP A 141 2.05 17.14 14.07
C ASP A 141 1.29 18.45 13.78
N ASP A 142 2.02 19.51 13.43
CA ASP A 142 1.45 20.85 13.24
C ASP A 142 1.05 21.16 11.79
N ASP A 143 1.45 20.32 10.83
CA ASP A 143 1.20 20.52 9.40
C ASP A 143 0.70 19.23 8.73
N LEU A 144 -0.57 19.24 8.33
CA LEU A 144 -1.24 18.12 7.66
C LEU A 144 -0.99 18.10 6.15
N GLU A 145 -0.17 19.01 5.60
CA GLU A 145 0.11 19.10 4.16
C GLU A 145 0.66 17.80 3.54
N CYS A 146 1.24 16.90 4.34
CA CYS A 146 1.60 15.56 3.87
C CYS A 146 0.40 14.76 3.33
N PHE A 147 -0.82 15.02 3.80
CA PHE A 147 -2.05 14.39 3.31
C PHE A 147 -2.75 15.22 2.23
N SER A 148 -2.19 16.36 1.84
CA SER A 148 -2.76 17.20 0.78
C SER A 148 -2.55 16.55 -0.58
N ARG A 149 -3.27 17.05 -1.59
CA ARG A 149 -3.05 16.68 -2.99
C ARG A 149 -1.57 16.78 -3.37
N TYR A 150 -0.89 17.86 -2.97
CA TYR A 150 0.51 18.07 -3.38
C TYR A 150 1.49 17.14 -2.68
N GLY A 151 1.27 16.87 -1.38
CA GLY A 151 2.02 15.83 -0.66
C GLY A 151 1.85 14.48 -1.36
N TYR A 152 0.61 14.10 -1.64
CA TYR A 152 0.27 12.88 -2.37
C TYR A 152 0.95 12.77 -3.74
N LEU A 153 0.87 13.81 -4.58
CA LEU A 153 1.47 13.77 -5.91
C LEU A 153 3.00 13.65 -5.86
N ARG A 154 3.63 14.30 -4.89
CA ARG A 154 5.08 14.15 -4.65
C ARG A 154 5.39 12.72 -4.22
N ASP A 155 4.70 12.22 -3.20
CA ASP A 155 5.04 10.95 -2.56
C ASP A 155 4.79 9.76 -3.51
N ILE A 156 3.73 9.81 -4.34
CA ILE A 156 3.36 8.73 -5.25
C ILE A 156 4.03 8.83 -6.62
N PHE A 157 4.33 10.02 -7.13
CA PHE A 157 4.83 10.14 -8.52
C PHE A 157 6.23 10.72 -8.63
N LEU A 158 6.82 11.24 -7.55
CA LEU A 158 8.18 11.79 -7.54
C LEU A 158 9.11 11.10 -6.53
N GLU A 159 8.58 10.59 -5.42
CA GLU A 159 9.36 9.95 -4.36
C GLU A 159 9.08 8.45 -4.22
N SER A 160 8.36 7.86 -5.18
CA SER A 160 8.22 6.41 -5.36
C SER A 160 8.37 6.01 -6.82
N ASP A 161 8.57 4.71 -7.05
CA ASP A 161 8.67 4.11 -8.39
C ASP A 161 7.28 3.78 -9.00
N THR A 162 6.19 4.32 -8.42
CA THR A 162 4.82 4.01 -8.86
C THR A 162 4.58 4.49 -10.30
N THR A 163 4.31 3.55 -11.19
CA THR A 163 4.03 3.86 -12.60
C THR A 163 2.61 4.37 -12.79
N VAL A 164 1.64 3.66 -12.23
CA VAL A 164 0.21 4.00 -12.24
C VAL A 164 -0.33 3.84 -10.82
N ALA A 165 -1.22 4.72 -10.41
CA ALA A 165 -1.92 4.61 -9.14
C ALA A 165 -3.44 4.63 -9.33
N VAL A 166 -4.17 4.10 -8.35
CA VAL A 166 -5.61 4.30 -8.20
C VAL A 166 -5.86 5.15 -6.97
N LEU A 167 -6.46 6.32 -7.17
CA LEU A 167 -6.93 7.17 -6.08
C LEU A 167 -8.30 6.68 -5.62
N SER A 168 -8.43 6.46 -4.34
CA SER A 168 -9.68 6.09 -3.67
C SER A 168 -10.05 7.14 -2.64
N ASP A 169 -11.35 7.35 -2.44
CA ASP A 169 -11.83 7.95 -1.18
C ASP A 169 -12.08 6.86 -0.12
N THR A 170 -12.53 7.30 1.05
CA THR A 170 -12.94 6.51 2.21
C THR A 170 -14.45 6.43 2.31
N PRO A 171 -15.03 5.44 3.02
CA PRO A 171 -16.47 5.32 3.11
C PRO A 171 -17.05 6.44 3.97
N SER A 172 -18.04 7.15 3.43
CA SER A 172 -18.79 8.19 4.14
C SER A 172 -20.30 8.01 3.91
N PRO A 173 -21.19 8.52 4.79
CA PRO A 173 -22.62 8.36 4.61
C PRO A 173 -23.20 9.10 3.40
N THR A 174 -22.54 10.18 2.94
CA THR A 174 -23.03 11.04 1.85
C THR A 174 -21.87 11.73 1.14
N ASP A 175 -22.02 12.08 -0.14
CA ASP A 175 -20.98 12.81 -0.88
C ASP A 175 -20.55 14.15 -0.23
N ALA A 176 -21.43 14.78 0.55
CA ALA A 176 -21.12 16.01 1.28
C ALA A 176 -20.21 15.79 2.50
N SER A 177 -20.13 14.55 2.99
CA SER A 177 -19.27 14.14 4.10
C SER A 177 -17.97 13.45 3.64
N ASP A 178 -17.77 13.33 2.33
CA ASP A 178 -16.56 12.74 1.75
C ASP A 178 -15.32 13.57 2.15
N PRO A 179 -14.29 12.93 2.74
CA PRO A 179 -12.99 13.55 2.95
C PRO A 179 -12.31 13.95 1.64
N LEU A 180 -12.67 13.29 0.54
CA LEU A 180 -12.22 13.61 -0.80
C LEU A 180 -13.28 13.28 -1.86
N THR A 181 -14.02 14.29 -2.32
CA THR A 181 -15.04 14.11 -3.36
C THR A 181 -14.45 13.65 -4.69
N PHE A 182 -15.26 12.99 -5.52
CA PHE A 182 -14.84 12.54 -6.86
C PHE A 182 -14.35 13.70 -7.75
N ASP A 183 -14.98 14.88 -7.67
CA ASP A 183 -14.54 16.08 -8.38
C ASP A 183 -13.11 16.50 -7.97
N GLU A 184 -12.77 16.40 -6.68
CA GLU A 184 -11.42 16.69 -6.20
C GLU A 184 -10.42 15.61 -6.61
N MET A 185 -10.85 14.35 -6.71
CA MET A 185 -10.05 13.27 -7.27
C MET A 185 -9.74 13.51 -8.76
N GLN A 186 -10.75 13.93 -9.54
CA GLN A 186 -10.57 14.31 -10.95
C GLN A 186 -9.58 15.45 -11.10
N ARG A 187 -9.67 16.49 -10.27
CA ARG A 187 -8.68 17.59 -10.28
C ARG A 187 -7.25 17.10 -10.00
N SER A 188 -7.08 16.12 -9.12
CA SER A 188 -5.77 15.51 -8.87
C SER A 188 -5.23 14.77 -10.10
N ARG A 189 -6.10 14.01 -10.78
CA ARG A 189 -5.76 13.32 -12.03
C ARG A 189 -5.41 14.30 -13.14
N ASP A 190 -6.20 15.35 -13.34
CA ASP A 190 -5.97 16.35 -14.39
C ASP A 190 -4.59 17.04 -14.24
N ILE A 191 -4.14 17.27 -13.01
CA ILE A 191 -2.79 17.78 -12.74
C ILE A 191 -1.74 16.76 -13.19
N ILE A 192 -1.91 15.48 -12.87
CA ILE A 192 -0.97 14.43 -13.27
C ILE A 192 -0.96 14.20 -14.77
N ASP A 193 -2.11 14.25 -15.41
CA ASP A 193 -2.23 14.13 -16.86
C ASP A 193 -1.50 15.30 -17.55
N THR A 194 -1.56 16.51 -16.98
CA THR A 194 -0.81 17.68 -17.47
C THR A 194 0.70 17.52 -17.31
N LEU A 195 1.15 16.86 -16.24
CA LEU A 195 2.57 16.59 -15.97
C LEU A 195 3.12 15.38 -16.74
N SER A 196 2.25 14.53 -17.26
CA SER A 196 2.62 13.29 -17.94
C SER A 196 2.96 13.52 -19.41
N SER A 197 4.12 13.03 -19.84
CA SER A 197 4.54 13.12 -21.24
C SER A 197 3.69 12.19 -22.11
N GLY A 198 3.17 12.69 -23.24
CA GLY A 198 2.42 11.89 -24.21
C GLY A 198 0.93 11.66 -23.88
N GLY A 199 0.39 12.32 -22.83
CA GLY A 199 -1.04 12.27 -22.50
C GLY A 199 -1.53 10.94 -21.91
N ALA A 200 -0.62 10.07 -21.48
CA ALA A 200 -0.98 8.84 -20.78
C ALA A 200 -1.39 9.17 -19.34
N SER A 201 -2.62 8.82 -18.96
CA SER A 201 -3.05 9.01 -17.58
C SER A 201 -2.37 8.02 -16.65
N ARG A 202 -1.78 8.53 -15.58
CA ARG A 202 -1.09 7.74 -14.55
C ARG A 202 -1.92 7.59 -13.27
N LEU A 203 -3.12 8.18 -13.23
CA LEU A 203 -3.99 8.15 -12.06
C LEU A 203 -5.40 7.72 -12.44
N LEU A 204 -5.80 6.54 -11.99
CA LEU A 204 -7.16 6.00 -12.13
C LEU A 204 -7.98 6.33 -10.88
N LEU A 205 -9.31 6.35 -11.00
CA LEU A 205 -10.20 6.79 -9.93
C LEU A 205 -11.18 5.68 -9.52
N HIS A 206 -11.17 5.32 -8.24
CA HIS A 206 -12.25 4.52 -7.68
C HIS A 206 -13.48 5.38 -7.38
N SER A 207 -14.67 4.78 -7.47
CA SER A 207 -15.87 5.32 -6.83
C SER A 207 -16.27 4.43 -5.66
N ILE A 208 -16.42 5.03 -4.48
CA ILE A 208 -16.83 4.31 -3.28
C ILE A 208 -18.34 4.03 -3.33
N VAL A 209 -18.71 2.81 -2.95
CA VAL A 209 -20.10 2.42 -2.73
C VAL A 209 -20.26 2.01 -1.27
N VAL A 210 -21.29 2.55 -0.61
CA VAL A 210 -21.62 2.25 0.79
C VAL A 210 -23.01 1.64 0.82
N PRO A 211 -23.15 0.34 0.48
CA PRO A 211 -24.45 -0.26 0.18
C PRO A 211 -25.35 -0.45 1.41
N ASN A 212 -24.80 -0.26 2.61
CA ASN A 212 -25.47 -0.34 3.89
C ASN A 212 -25.82 1.03 4.51
N VAL A 213 -25.78 2.11 3.70
CA VAL A 213 -26.30 3.44 4.08
C VAL A 213 -27.52 3.76 3.23
N GLY A 214 -28.64 4.02 3.89
CA GLY A 214 -29.94 4.17 3.24
C GLY A 214 -30.42 2.89 2.54
N PRO A 215 -31.44 3.02 1.66
CA PRO A 215 -31.94 1.88 0.89
C PRO A 215 -30.91 1.38 -0.12
N LEU A 216 -30.62 0.06 -0.12
CA LEU A 216 -29.68 -0.57 -1.07
C LEU A 216 -29.95 -0.16 -2.52
N GLN A 217 -31.22 -0.15 -2.96
CA GLN A 217 -31.58 0.22 -4.33
C GLN A 217 -31.08 1.63 -4.70
N ALA A 218 -31.09 2.59 -3.76
CA ALA A 218 -30.58 3.93 -4.02
C ALA A 218 -29.06 3.92 -4.27
N GLN A 219 -28.32 3.05 -3.58
CA GLN A 219 -26.87 2.87 -3.79
C GLN A 219 -26.59 2.21 -5.14
N LEU A 220 -27.40 1.22 -5.55
CA LEU A 220 -27.29 0.58 -6.87
C LEU A 220 -27.64 1.54 -8.02
N ASP A 221 -28.66 2.38 -7.84
CA ASP A 221 -29.03 3.41 -8.82
C ASP A 221 -27.94 4.49 -8.92
N MET A 222 -27.31 4.85 -7.81
CA MET A 222 -26.15 5.74 -7.77
C MET A 222 -24.98 5.15 -8.56
N MET A 223 -24.68 3.85 -8.42
CA MET A 223 -23.64 3.19 -9.22
C MET A 223 -23.92 3.34 -10.72
N GLN A 224 -25.17 3.13 -11.15
CA GLN A 224 -25.55 3.34 -12.55
C GLN A 224 -25.30 4.77 -13.00
N ALA A 225 -25.83 5.74 -12.26
CA ALA A 225 -25.69 7.16 -12.58
C ALA A 225 -24.21 7.58 -12.65
N ARG A 226 -23.39 7.13 -11.69
CA ARG A 226 -21.96 7.43 -11.67
C ARG A 226 -21.21 6.79 -12.83
N SER A 227 -21.55 5.55 -13.24
CA SER A 227 -20.92 4.94 -14.43
C SER A 227 -21.21 5.67 -15.74
N GLU A 228 -22.32 6.42 -15.81
CA GLU A 228 -22.72 7.19 -16.99
C GLU A 228 -22.15 8.61 -17.00
N MET A 229 -21.94 9.19 -15.81
CA MET A 229 -21.56 10.61 -15.66
C MET A 229 -20.09 10.81 -15.31
N LEU A 230 -19.45 9.81 -14.69
CA LEU A 230 -18.11 9.91 -14.14
C LEU A 230 -17.18 8.91 -14.80
N ASP A 231 -15.90 9.25 -14.84
CA ASP A 231 -14.85 8.39 -15.38
C ASP A 231 -14.30 7.45 -14.28
N VAL A 232 -15.18 6.55 -13.83
CA VAL A 232 -14.88 5.57 -12.78
C VAL A 232 -14.08 4.42 -13.38
N ALA A 233 -12.91 4.12 -12.81
CA ALA A 233 -12.10 2.99 -13.23
C ALA A 233 -12.51 1.68 -12.53
N ALA A 234 -12.94 1.75 -11.27
CA ALA A 234 -13.49 0.60 -10.55
C ALA A 234 -14.33 1.02 -9.33
N TRP A 235 -15.16 0.09 -8.86
CA TRP A 235 -15.94 0.23 -7.63
C TRP A 235 -15.13 -0.26 -6.44
N LYS A 236 -15.18 0.47 -5.32
CA LYS A 236 -14.55 0.08 -4.07
C LYS A 236 -15.53 0.14 -2.91
N VAL A 237 -15.39 -0.82 -2.00
CA VAL A 237 -16.28 -1.00 -0.85
C VAL A 237 -15.50 -1.34 0.41
N TYR A 238 -16.13 -1.09 1.55
CA TYR A 238 -15.60 -1.41 2.88
C TYR A 238 -16.64 -2.24 3.65
N THR A 239 -16.51 -3.56 3.59
CA THR A 239 -17.43 -4.48 4.28
C THR A 239 -17.50 -4.29 5.80
N PRO A 240 -16.43 -3.87 6.52
CA PRO A 240 -16.53 -3.61 7.95
C PRO A 240 -17.16 -2.26 8.30
N TYR A 241 -17.36 -1.36 7.32
CA TYR A 241 -17.96 -0.05 7.60
C TYR A 241 -19.40 -0.24 8.07
N SER A 242 -19.74 0.33 9.23
CA SER A 242 -20.99 -0.03 9.91
C SER A 242 -22.25 0.56 9.25
N GLY A 243 -22.16 1.69 8.54
CA GLY A 243 -23.34 2.32 7.93
C GLY A 243 -24.54 2.43 8.88
N ASP A 244 -25.75 2.19 8.35
CA ASP A 244 -27.00 2.17 9.13
C ASP A 244 -27.32 0.77 9.69
N THR A 245 -26.84 -0.29 9.05
CA THR A 245 -27.25 -1.68 9.33
C THR A 245 -26.16 -2.57 9.96
N GLY A 246 -24.98 -2.01 10.25
CA GLY A 246 -23.79 -2.77 10.63
C GLY A 246 -22.93 -3.15 9.42
N GLY A 247 -21.76 -3.76 9.69
CA GLY A 247 -20.92 -4.37 8.67
C GLY A 247 -21.66 -5.50 7.94
N TRP A 248 -21.21 -5.82 6.74
CA TRP A 248 -21.86 -6.76 5.82
C TRP A 248 -20.82 -7.66 5.15
N PHE A 249 -21.24 -8.72 4.46
CA PHE A 249 -20.33 -9.65 3.81
C PHE A 249 -20.42 -9.55 2.29
N LEU A 250 -19.28 -9.63 1.60
CA LEU A 250 -19.26 -9.47 0.16
C LEU A 250 -20.05 -10.58 -0.58
N ASP A 251 -20.25 -11.73 0.06
CA ASP A 251 -20.98 -12.88 -0.42
C ASP A 251 -22.39 -13.04 0.17
N ASP A 252 -22.89 -12.08 0.97
CA ASP A 252 -24.25 -12.17 1.50
C ASP A 252 -25.32 -11.87 0.44
N GLU A 253 -26.43 -12.61 0.50
CA GLU A 253 -27.52 -12.52 -0.49
C GLU A 253 -28.28 -11.18 -0.44
N ALA A 254 -28.20 -10.45 0.67
CA ALA A 254 -29.01 -9.25 0.89
C ALA A 254 -28.34 -7.98 0.35
N ILE A 255 -27.02 -7.88 0.43
CA ILE A 255 -26.23 -6.69 0.10
C ILE A 255 -25.10 -7.05 -0.87
N GLY A 256 -24.29 -8.06 -0.55
CA GLY A 256 -23.09 -8.40 -1.29
C GLY A 256 -23.33 -8.85 -2.72
N ILE A 257 -24.16 -9.87 -2.91
CA ILE A 257 -24.48 -10.40 -4.25
C ILE A 257 -25.15 -9.34 -5.15
N PRO A 258 -26.20 -8.62 -4.71
CA PRO A 258 -26.81 -7.55 -5.52
C PRO A 258 -25.82 -6.45 -5.92
N LEU A 259 -24.91 -6.06 -5.02
CA LEU A 259 -23.85 -5.09 -5.32
C LEU A 259 -22.92 -5.59 -6.43
N ILE A 260 -22.45 -6.84 -6.33
CA ILE A 260 -21.55 -7.44 -7.33
C ILE A 260 -22.24 -7.54 -8.68
N GLU A 261 -23.50 -7.96 -8.71
CA GLU A 261 -24.30 -8.03 -9.94
C GLU A 261 -24.43 -6.64 -10.56
N LYS A 262 -24.74 -5.61 -9.77
CA LYS A 262 -24.81 -4.24 -10.26
C LYS A 262 -23.46 -3.74 -10.79
N ALA A 263 -22.36 -4.01 -10.08
CA ALA A 263 -21.02 -3.65 -10.56
C ALA A 263 -20.74 -4.24 -11.94
N ARG A 264 -21.12 -5.51 -12.18
CA ARG A 264 -21.00 -6.16 -13.49
C ARG A 264 -21.88 -5.52 -14.56
N GLU A 265 -23.11 -5.13 -14.20
CA GLU A 265 -24.06 -4.47 -15.11
C GLU A 265 -23.58 -3.08 -15.57
N THR A 266 -22.95 -2.30 -14.68
CA THR A 266 -22.45 -0.96 -15.02
C THR A 266 -21.38 -0.96 -16.12
N GLY A 267 -20.71 -2.09 -16.33
CA GLY A 267 -19.71 -2.24 -17.41
C GLY A 267 -18.39 -1.49 -17.19
N VAL A 268 -18.17 -0.93 -16.00
CA VAL A 268 -16.89 -0.33 -15.58
C VAL A 268 -15.79 -1.40 -15.63
N LYS A 269 -14.69 -1.12 -16.36
CA LYS A 269 -13.58 -2.04 -16.66
C LYS A 269 -12.25 -1.31 -16.72
#